data_AF-A0A7C5PQS9-F1
#
_entry.id   AF-A0A7C5PQS9-F1
#
_cell.length_a   1.000
_cell.length_b   1.000
_cell.length_c   1.000
_cell.angle_alpha   90.00
_cell.angle_beta   90.00
_cell.angle_gamma   90.00
#
_symmetry.space_group_name_H-M   'P 1'
#
loop_
_entity.id
_entity.type
_entity.pdbx_description
1 polymer ?
#
loop_
_entity_poly.entity_id
_entity_poly.type
_entity_poly.pdbx_seq_one_letter_code
_entity_poly.pdbx_strand_id
1 'polypeptide(L)'
;MKFLKIFFLITVLSFLSGCDRLAQKDNSNLTVTDALGRKVVLKEKPVKKVVAIGPGALRLVCYMGLANSVVGVEDSEKEWDA
;
A
#
# COMPACT_ATOMS: atom_id res chain seq x y z
N MET A 1 -10.93 -0.73 48.25
CA MET A 1 -10.43 0.51 47.61
C MET A 1 -9.17 0.34 46.74
N LYS A 2 -8.33 -0.71 46.92
CA LYS A 2 -7.16 -0.95 46.05
C LYS A 2 -7.54 -1.49 44.66
N PHE A 3 -8.48 -2.44 44.60
CA PHE A 3 -9.02 -2.98 43.33
C PHE A 3 -9.79 -1.95 42.49
N LEU A 4 -10.48 -0.99 43.12
CA LEU A 4 -11.21 0.07 42.41
C LEU A 4 -10.26 1.06 41.72
N LYS A 5 -9.10 1.35 42.33
CA LYS A 5 -8.05 2.18 41.72
C LYS A 5 -7.37 1.48 40.54
N ILE A 6 -7.20 0.16 40.62
CA ILE A 6 -6.63 -0.65 39.53
C ILE A 6 -7.60 -0.72 38.34
N PHE A 7 -8.90 -0.89 38.60
CA PHE A 7 -9.91 -0.85 37.55
C PHE A 7 -9.95 0.53 36.87
N PHE A 8 -9.88 1.61 37.64
CA PHE A 8 -9.83 2.97 37.11
C PHE A 8 -8.57 3.24 36.27
N LEU A 9 -7.42 2.68 36.66
CA LEU A 9 -6.16 2.82 35.93
C LEU A 9 -6.18 2.08 34.58
N ILE A 10 -6.80 0.90 34.51
CA ILE A 10 -6.94 0.12 33.27
C ILE A 10 -7.87 0.84 32.29
N THR A 11 -8.97 1.42 32.76
CA THR A 11 -9.92 2.15 31.91
C THR A 11 -9.31 3.42 31.31
N VAL A 12 -8.43 4.11 32.04
CA VAL A 12 -7.71 5.29 31.53
C VAL A 12 -6.68 4.92 30.47
N LEU A 13 -6.00 3.78 30.59
CA LEU A 13 -5.06 3.29 29.58
C LEU A 13 -5.74 2.90 28.26
N SER A 14 -6.96 2.38 28.31
CA SER A 14 -7.73 1.99 27.13
C SER A 14 -8.20 3.17 26.26
N PHE A 15 -8.27 4.38 26.81
CA PHE A 15 -8.65 5.60 26.07
C PHE A 15 -7.48 6.23 25.28
N LEU A 16 -6.24 5.82 25.52
CA LEU A 16 -5.05 6.31 24.81
C LEU A 16 -4.75 5.52 23.52
N SER A 17 -5.47 4.43 23.25
CA SER A 17 -5.26 3.56 22.08
C SER A 17 -6.45 3.59 21.12
N GLY A 18 -6.87 4.79 20.69
CA GLY A 18 -8.13 4.95 19.96
C GLY A 18 -8.08 5.96 18.82
N CYS A 19 -7.07 5.90 17.95
CA CYS A 19 -7.17 6.49 16.62
C CYS A 19 -7.09 5.37 15.58
N ASP A 20 -8.14 4.55 15.52
CA ASP A 20 -8.41 3.76 14.33
C ASP A 20 -8.73 4.77 13.23
N ARG A 21 -7.71 5.11 12.44
CA ARG A 21 -7.96 5.67 11.11
C ARG A 21 -8.70 4.55 10.37
N LEU A 22 -10.02 4.58 10.41
CA LEU A 22 -10.84 3.91 9.42
C LEU A 22 -10.22 4.32 8.09
N ALA A 23 -9.50 3.39 7.47
CA ALA A 23 -9.00 3.55 6.13
C ALA A 23 -10.26 3.70 5.29
N GLN A 24 -10.70 4.95 5.13
CA GLN A 24 -11.86 5.31 4.36
C GLN A 24 -11.50 4.80 2.97
N LYS A 25 -12.16 3.70 2.58
CA LYS A 25 -11.96 3.07 1.29
C LYS A 25 -12.54 4.02 0.25
N ASP A 26 -11.75 5.01 -0.09
CA ASP A 26 -12.09 6.05 -1.01
C ASP A 26 -12.09 5.41 -2.40
N ASN A 27 -13.27 4.91 -2.80
CA ASN A 27 -13.52 4.34 -4.14
C ASN A 27 -13.55 5.44 -5.21
N SER A 28 -13.08 6.64 -4.90
CA SER A 28 -12.89 7.73 -5.85
C SER A 28 -11.77 7.37 -6.83
N ASN A 29 -11.96 7.71 -8.11
CA ASN A 29 -10.94 7.52 -9.13
C ASN A 29 -9.67 8.31 -8.76
N LEU A 30 -8.48 7.73 -8.96
CA LEU A 30 -7.23 8.48 -8.89
C LEU A 30 -6.79 8.88 -10.29
N THR A 31 -6.62 10.17 -10.52
CA THR A 31 -6.00 10.66 -11.76
C THR A 31 -4.52 10.95 -11.49
N VAL A 32 -3.64 10.28 -12.21
CA VAL A 32 -2.19 10.50 -12.19
C VAL A 32 -1.77 11.17 -13.49
N THR A 33 -0.77 12.06 -13.44
CA THR A 33 -0.08 12.53 -14.64
C THR A 33 1.22 11.76 -14.74
N ASP A 34 1.44 11.03 -15.83
CA ASP A 34 2.67 10.26 -16.00
C ASP A 34 3.81 11.12 -16.55
N ALA A 35 4.99 10.51 -16.72
CA ALA A 35 6.19 11.18 -17.21
C ALA A 35 6.06 11.73 -18.65
N LEU A 36 5.09 11.25 -19.43
CA LEU A 36 4.79 11.74 -20.78
C LEU A 36 3.67 12.80 -20.80
N GLY A 37 3.22 13.25 -19.62
CA GLY A 37 2.16 14.26 -19.48
C GLY A 37 0.73 13.72 -19.68
N ARG A 38 0.54 12.40 -19.82
CA ARG A 38 -0.79 11.81 -20.01
C ARG A 38 -1.57 11.80 -18.70
N LYS A 39 -2.88 12.05 -18.76
CA LYS A 39 -3.79 11.89 -17.61
C LYS A 39 -4.32 10.47 -17.56
N VAL A 40 -3.84 9.67 -16.61
CA VAL A 40 -4.24 8.27 -16.41
C VAL A 40 -5.22 8.19 -15.25
N VAL A 41 -6.41 7.66 -15.51
CA VAL A 41 -7.47 7.50 -14.50
C VAL A 41 -7.50 6.05 -14.01
N LEU A 42 -7.14 5.84 -12.75
CA LEU A 42 -7.24 4.57 -12.04
C LEU A 42 -8.60 4.46 -11.37
N LYS A 43 -9.45 3.57 -11.90
CA LYS A 43 -10.84 3.38 -11.47
C LYS A 43 -10.98 2.47 -10.25
N GLU A 44 -10.04 1.55 -10.05
CA GLU A 44 -10.10 0.56 -8.98
C GLU A 44 -8.93 0.73 -8.02
N LYS A 45 -9.25 0.78 -6.72
CA LYS A 45 -8.29 0.84 -5.62
C LYS A 45 -8.66 -0.19 -4.54
N PRO A 46 -7.68 -0.83 -3.87
CA PRO A 46 -6.26 -0.80 -4.20
C PRO A 46 -5.96 -1.55 -5.52
N VAL A 47 -4.87 -1.17 -6.20
CA VAL A 47 -4.37 -1.90 -7.36
C VAL A 47 -3.88 -3.27 -6.89
N LYS A 48 -4.38 -4.35 -7.52
CA LYS A 48 -4.07 -5.73 -7.12
C LYS A 48 -3.02 -6.41 -7.98
N LYS A 49 -2.84 -5.93 -9.21
CA LYS A 49 -2.00 -6.56 -10.24
C LYS A 49 -1.20 -5.50 -10.98
N VAL A 50 0.10 -5.71 -11.07
CA VAL A 50 1.07 -4.80 -11.70
C VAL A 50 1.85 -5.58 -12.74
N VAL A 51 2.08 -4.97 -13.90
CA VAL A 51 3.05 -5.45 -14.89
C VAL A 51 4.21 -4.46 -14.88
N ALA A 52 5.42 -4.93 -14.60
CA ALA A 52 6.60 -4.10 -14.51
C ALA A 52 7.37 -4.15 -15.84
N ILE A 53 7.29 -3.07 -16.61
CA ILE A 53 7.92 -2.93 -17.93
C ILE A 53 8.92 -1.78 -17.90
N GLY A 54 10.08 -1.99 -18.50
CA GLY A 54 11.19 -1.06 -18.61
C GLY A 54 12.31 -1.39 -17.61
N PRO A 55 13.55 -1.01 -17.96
CA PRO A 55 14.71 -1.27 -17.12
C PRO A 55 14.53 -0.65 -15.74
N GLY A 56 14.63 -1.49 -14.71
CA GLY A 56 14.51 -1.07 -13.31
C GLY A 56 13.07 -0.91 -12.80
N ALA A 57 12.04 -1.12 -13.63
CA ALA A 57 10.65 -1.06 -13.17
C ALA A 57 10.36 -2.12 -12.09
N LEU A 58 10.80 -3.37 -12.31
CA LEU A 58 10.64 -4.45 -11.33
C LEU A 58 11.34 -4.09 -10.01
N ARG A 59 12.56 -3.56 -10.08
CA ARG A 59 13.34 -3.12 -8.93
C ARG A 59 12.60 -2.05 -8.10
N LEU A 60 12.00 -1.06 -8.74
CA LEU A 60 11.22 -0.02 -8.06
C LEU A 60 9.99 -0.61 -7.35
N VAL A 61 9.25 -1.51 -8.01
CA VAL A 61 8.10 -2.19 -7.38
C VAL A 61 8.54 -3.01 -6.15
N CYS A 62 9.69 -3.69 -6.24
CA CYS A 62 10.26 -4.43 -5.11
C CYS A 62 10.68 -3.51 -3.95
N TYR A 63 11.29 -2.35 -4.23
CA TYR A 63 11.66 -1.38 -3.19
C TYR A 63 10.45 -0.83 -2.43
N MET A 64 9.29 -0.76 -3.07
CA MET A 64 8.03 -0.39 -2.42
C MET A 64 7.42 -1.53 -1.59
N GLY A 65 8.04 -2.71 -1.53
CA GLY A 65 7.50 -3.89 -0.86
C GLY A 65 6.30 -4.51 -1.59
N LEU A 66 6.15 -4.25 -2.90
CA LEU A 66 4.97 -4.63 -3.68
C LEU A 66 5.21 -5.82 -4.62
N ALA A 67 6.28 -6.60 -4.42
CA ALA A 67 6.61 -7.74 -5.27
C ALA A 67 5.45 -8.74 -5.45
N ASN A 68 4.66 -8.98 -4.40
CA ASN A 68 3.48 -9.87 -4.44
C ASN A 68 2.35 -9.38 -5.35
N SER A 69 2.38 -8.12 -5.80
CA SER A 69 1.39 -7.56 -6.72
C SER A 69 1.80 -7.71 -8.19
N VAL A 70 3.03 -8.15 -8.47
CA VAL A 70 3.54 -8.29 -9.84
C VAL A 70 2.98 -9.56 -10.47
N VAL A 71 2.35 -9.40 -11.63
CA VAL A 71 1.78 -10.52 -12.42
C VAL A 71 2.44 -10.66 -13.80
N GLY A 72 3.41 -9.81 -14.12
CA GLY A 72 4.14 -9.86 -15.37
C GLY A 72 5.37 -8.95 -15.35
N VAL A 73 6.40 -9.39 -16.06
CA VAL A 73 7.69 -8.71 -16.27
C VAL A 73 8.12 -8.94 -17.72
N GLU A 74 9.07 -8.15 -18.22
CA GLU A 74 9.72 -8.42 -19.51
C GLU A 74 10.55 -9.71 -19.44
N ASP A 75 10.73 -10.40 -20.58
CA ASP A 75 11.53 -11.62 -20.64
C ASP A 75 13.01 -11.37 -20.29
N SER A 76 13.50 -10.16 -20.59
CA SER A 76 14.82 -9.71 -20.16
C SER A 76 15.04 -9.87 -18.65
N GLU A 77 14.02 -9.61 -17.82
CA GLU A 77 14.15 -9.74 -16.37
C GLU A 77 14.35 -11.18 -15.90
N LYS A 78 14.06 -12.17 -16.76
CA LYS A 78 14.28 -13.60 -16.49
C LYS A 78 15.64 -14.07 -16.99
N GLU A 79 16.24 -13.33 -17.93
CA GLU A 79 17.42 -13.75 -18.69
C GLU A 79 18.71 -13.02 -18.29
N TRP A 80 18.64 -11.94 -17.48
CA TRP A 80 19.81 -11.11 -17.15
C TRP A 80 20.95 -11.82 -16.40
N ASP A 81 20.67 -12.95 -15.75
CA ASP A 81 21.67 -13.79 -15.07
C ASP A 81 21.78 -15.20 -15.71
N ALA A 82 21.17 -15.42 -16.88
CA ALA A 82 21.16 -16.70 -17.60
C ALA A 82 22.26 -16.79 -18.67
#